data_AF-A0A520IX45-F1
#
_entry.id   AF-A0A520IX45-F1
#
_cell.length_a   1.000
_cell.length_b   1.000
_cell.length_c   1.000
_cell.angle_alpha   90.00
_cell.angle_beta   90.00
_cell.angle_gamma   90.00
#
_symmetry.space_group_name_H-M   'P 1'
#
loop_
_entity.id
_entity.type
_entity.pdbx_description
1 polymer ?
#
loop_
_entity_poly.entity_id
_entity_poly.type
_entity_poly.pdbx_seq_one_letter_code
_entity_poly.pdbx_strand_id
1 'polypeptide(L)'
;MEDLSALRKAIEECLIERLGTLTDADVLALRQQAQQLNLDNRAFSQLLQEVHTSINWSALRDKKQGTDRVVRPILIFNEEVRSLEKLGLVLFENKPRALAYLQDNLLLKENLVYLSHQNVDLTINMMELYASEKNAEKRFLKVCYSLNSKLPFRLSDTDFATPEGLFEWAFTGYGCYAELFNKFASGHFHIWINSCFPEKKDMLSKGESFADFLHFLYNFEPSYPIYIGSVQFSDPQHIALKAIDDYTFWKPLLDAASDDYLFFWLVKRGYENLVEAFKERKRFLVENEKNQSVLSKLLVQALVEILNQETEAPIVNASLDKIELLNIQGEILQQGIEIQLRNKGFMRARMNLNKDISGISLSHNAFTLSHLEGMSNHVQLMVDPAKLIKNKIYDLSLTIWTDYGSIVIPIRLKAVFPLKAVLRYGLKYGIFIALFLSLIRLSIAAAMGNMAWLNPEVAWQHIYRQVPANHPAFIIVFIILLTIPILAWKKVKEIEQI
;
A
#
# COMPACT_ATOMS: atom_id res chain seq x y z
N MET A 1 25.57 83.83 -32.87
CA MET A 1 25.20 83.20 -31.57
C MET A 1 23.93 82.37 -31.69
N GLU A 2 22.93 82.80 -32.48
CA GLU A 2 21.70 82.01 -32.73
C GLU A 2 21.97 80.62 -33.36
N ASP A 3 22.85 80.52 -34.35
CA ASP A 3 23.08 79.25 -35.07
C ASP A 3 23.73 78.14 -34.21
N LEU A 4 24.60 78.51 -33.27
CA LEU A 4 25.21 77.55 -32.34
C LEU A 4 24.22 77.08 -31.27
N SER A 5 23.27 77.95 -30.89
CA SER A 5 22.16 77.56 -30.01
C SER A 5 21.20 76.59 -30.72
N ALA A 6 20.96 76.79 -32.02
CA ALA A 6 20.16 75.89 -32.84
C ALA A 6 20.83 74.51 -32.98
N LEU A 7 22.15 74.46 -33.21
CA LEU A 7 22.88 73.19 -33.23
C LEU A 7 22.87 72.47 -31.88
N ARG A 8 23.05 73.19 -30.76
CA ARG A 8 22.92 72.61 -29.41
C ARG A 8 21.55 71.98 -29.20
N LYS A 9 20.49 72.69 -29.59
CA LYS A 9 19.12 72.21 -29.51
C LYS A 9 18.87 70.99 -30.41
N ALA A 10 19.41 70.98 -31.63
CA ALA A 10 19.32 69.82 -32.53
C ALA A 10 20.06 68.58 -31.99
N ILE A 11 21.26 68.77 -31.40
CA ILE A 11 21.98 67.70 -30.71
C ILE A 11 21.17 67.20 -29.51
N GLU A 12 20.62 68.11 -28.71
CA GLU A 12 19.80 67.78 -27.54
C GLU A 12 18.55 66.99 -27.93
N GLU A 13 17.79 67.48 -28.91
CA GLU A 13 16.60 66.81 -29.43
C GLU A 13 16.93 65.42 -29.99
N CYS A 14 18.01 65.30 -30.76
CA CYS A 14 18.44 64.01 -31.31
C CYS A 14 18.90 63.03 -30.21
N LEU A 15 19.64 63.52 -29.22
CA LEU A 15 20.05 62.73 -28.05
C LEU A 15 18.85 62.31 -27.19
N ILE A 16 17.85 63.18 -27.02
CA ILE A 16 16.61 62.86 -26.29
C ILE A 16 15.79 61.84 -27.08
N GLU A 17 15.60 62.04 -28.39
CA GLU A 17 14.84 61.14 -29.25
C GLU A 17 15.48 59.74 -29.33
N ARG A 18 16.81 59.68 -29.29
CA ARG A 18 17.61 58.44 -29.38
C ARG A 18 18.18 57.97 -28.04
N LEU A 19 17.73 58.54 -26.92
CA LEU A 19 18.10 58.14 -25.55
C LEU A 19 19.62 58.03 -25.29
N GLY A 20 20.39 58.98 -25.83
CA GLY A 20 21.83 59.08 -25.61
C GLY A 20 22.70 58.33 -26.62
N THR A 21 22.12 57.51 -27.51
CA THR A 21 22.88 56.79 -28.56
C THR A 21 22.59 57.38 -29.94
N LEU A 22 23.59 57.97 -30.58
CA LEU A 22 23.46 58.47 -31.96
C LEU A 22 23.90 57.41 -32.96
N THR A 23 23.15 57.24 -34.05
CA THR A 23 23.58 56.37 -35.16
C THR A 23 24.68 57.07 -35.97
N ASP A 24 25.44 56.32 -36.76
CA ASP A 24 26.45 56.90 -37.66
C ASP A 24 25.85 57.92 -38.62
N ALA A 25 24.60 57.72 -39.05
CA ALA A 25 23.85 58.66 -39.87
C ALA A 25 23.51 59.96 -39.10
N ASP A 26 23.09 59.86 -37.84
CA ASP A 26 22.79 61.01 -36.99
C ASP A 26 24.07 61.82 -36.71
N VAL A 27 25.17 61.13 -36.39
CA VAL A 27 26.48 61.77 -36.17
C VAL A 27 26.97 62.46 -37.44
N LEU A 28 26.79 61.84 -38.62
CA LEU A 28 27.18 62.43 -39.90
C LEU A 28 26.36 63.68 -40.20
N ALA A 29 25.03 63.66 -39.98
CA ALA A 29 24.14 64.79 -40.21
C ALA A 29 24.45 65.97 -39.26
N LEU A 30 24.61 65.70 -37.96
CA LEU A 30 24.97 66.70 -36.96
C LEU A 30 26.37 67.27 -37.21
N ARG A 31 27.32 66.44 -37.68
CA ARG A 31 28.67 66.88 -38.05
C ARG A 31 28.65 67.77 -39.29
N GLN A 32 27.81 67.49 -40.30
CA GLN A 32 27.64 68.37 -41.47
C GLN A 32 27.10 69.74 -41.07
N GLN A 33 26.14 69.80 -40.16
CA GLN A 33 25.63 71.06 -39.61
C GLN A 33 26.69 71.80 -38.78
N ALA A 34 27.51 71.09 -38.00
CA ALA A 34 28.61 71.68 -37.24
C ALA A 34 29.71 72.26 -38.16
N GLN A 35 30.00 71.60 -39.29
CA GLN A 35 30.96 72.09 -40.28
C GLN A 35 30.49 73.38 -40.95
N GLN A 36 29.18 73.55 -41.20
CA GLN A 36 28.62 74.81 -41.71
C GLN A 36 28.82 75.99 -40.74
N LEU A 37 29.04 75.70 -39.45
CA LEU A 37 29.34 76.68 -38.41
C LEU A 37 30.84 76.82 -38.11
N ASN A 38 31.72 76.27 -38.98
CA ASN A 38 33.17 76.24 -38.82
C ASN A 38 33.66 75.54 -37.54
N LEU A 39 32.87 74.61 -36.97
CA LEU A 39 33.32 73.77 -35.86
C LEU A 39 34.15 72.60 -36.41
N ASP A 40 35.36 72.44 -35.88
CA ASP A 40 36.18 71.27 -36.17
C ASP A 40 35.64 70.02 -35.44
N ASN A 41 36.14 68.85 -35.81
CA ASN A 41 35.68 67.59 -35.23
C ASN A 41 35.88 67.53 -33.71
N ARG A 42 36.88 68.24 -33.18
CA ARG A 42 37.19 68.24 -31.75
C ARG A 42 36.18 69.10 -30.98
N ALA A 43 35.89 70.29 -31.48
CA ALA A 43 34.89 71.20 -30.93
C ALA A 43 33.49 70.60 -31.03
N PHE A 44 33.16 69.92 -32.13
CA PHE A 44 31.90 69.18 -32.25
C PHE A 44 31.77 68.06 -31.21
N SER A 45 32.81 67.23 -31.03
CA SER A 45 32.79 66.16 -30.02
C SER A 45 32.66 66.73 -28.60
N GLN A 46 33.33 67.84 -28.30
CA GLN A 46 33.21 68.52 -27.01
C GLN A 46 31.79 69.07 -26.79
N LEU A 47 31.22 69.71 -27.80
CA LEU A 47 29.85 70.22 -27.76
C LEU A 47 28.84 69.09 -27.54
N LEU A 48 29.02 67.97 -28.24
CA LEU A 48 28.16 66.79 -28.12
C LEU A 48 28.23 66.19 -26.71
N GLN A 49 29.42 66.10 -26.15
CA GLN A 49 29.62 65.64 -24.77
C GLN A 49 29.04 66.62 -23.75
N GLU A 50 29.18 67.93 -23.96
CA GLU A 50 28.62 68.98 -23.09
C GLU A 50 27.08 68.94 -23.11
N VAL A 51 26.47 68.82 -24.29
CA VAL A 51 25.01 68.69 -24.40
C VAL A 51 24.54 67.39 -23.76
N HIS A 52 25.22 66.27 -24.01
CA HIS A 52 24.90 64.98 -23.39
C HIS A 52 24.95 65.01 -21.86
N THR A 53 25.93 65.69 -21.25
CA THR A 53 26.02 65.81 -19.79
C THR A 53 25.06 66.84 -19.21
N SER A 54 24.63 67.83 -20.00
CA SER A 54 23.65 68.85 -19.59
C SER A 54 22.21 68.31 -19.50
N ILE A 55 21.90 67.24 -20.24
CA ILE A 55 20.56 66.61 -20.21
C ILE A 55 20.34 65.98 -18.84
N ASN A 56 19.27 66.39 -18.17
CA ASN A 56 18.82 65.74 -16.94
C ASN A 56 18.13 64.40 -17.28
N TRP A 57 18.94 63.38 -17.58
CA TRP A 57 18.48 62.03 -17.88
C TRP A 57 17.59 61.45 -16.78
N SER A 58 17.72 61.93 -15.54
CA SER A 58 16.88 61.53 -14.40
C SER A 58 15.49 62.19 -14.36
N ALA A 59 15.28 63.29 -15.09
CA ALA A 59 13.98 63.96 -15.25
C ALA A 59 13.20 63.46 -16.48
N LEU A 60 13.90 62.93 -17.49
CA LEU A 60 13.30 62.15 -18.58
C LEU A 60 12.89 60.73 -18.14
N ARG A 61 13.36 60.29 -16.96
CA ARG A 61 12.78 59.18 -16.20
C ARG A 61 11.53 59.69 -15.51
N ASP A 62 10.36 59.23 -15.95
CA ASP A 62 9.08 59.71 -15.45
C ASP A 62 8.87 59.31 -13.97
N LYS A 63 9.20 60.24 -13.06
CA LYS A 63 8.97 60.09 -11.61
C LYS A 63 7.48 59.94 -11.25
N LYS A 64 6.53 60.21 -12.16
CA LYS A 64 5.09 60.06 -11.88
C LYS A 64 4.56 58.63 -12.12
N GLN A 65 5.32 57.73 -12.74
CA GLN A 65 4.80 56.40 -13.14
C GLN A 65 5.70 55.18 -12.77
N GLY A 66 6.72 55.36 -11.92
CA GLY A 66 7.54 54.28 -11.36
C GLY A 66 8.97 54.22 -11.94
N THR A 67 9.88 53.59 -11.19
CA THR A 67 11.34 53.67 -11.37
C THR A 67 11.92 52.92 -12.58
N ASP A 68 11.15 52.01 -13.20
CA ASP A 68 11.68 50.99 -14.12
C ASP A 68 10.88 50.85 -15.43
N ARG A 69 10.55 51.96 -16.09
CA ARG A 69 9.85 51.93 -17.40
C ARG A 69 10.72 52.48 -18.53
N VAL A 70 10.86 51.69 -19.60
CA VAL A 70 11.47 52.15 -20.86
C VAL A 70 10.52 53.07 -21.62
N VAL A 71 11.08 54.05 -22.35
CA VAL A 71 10.32 55.15 -23.00
C VAL A 71 9.42 54.65 -24.14
N ARG A 72 9.83 53.61 -24.88
CA ARG A 72 8.99 52.97 -25.91
C ARG A 72 8.60 51.55 -25.47
N PRO A 73 7.30 51.17 -25.53
CA PRO A 73 6.90 49.80 -25.29
C PRO A 73 7.43 48.90 -26.40
N ILE A 74 7.84 47.68 -26.07
CA ILE A 74 7.97 46.60 -27.04
C ILE A 74 6.64 45.85 -27.11
N LEU A 75 6.28 45.36 -28.30
CA LEU A 75 5.05 44.58 -28.49
C LEU A 75 5.39 43.09 -28.44
N ILE A 76 4.92 42.40 -27.41
CA ILE A 76 5.04 40.94 -27.27
C ILE A 76 3.64 40.36 -27.28
N PHE A 77 3.36 39.49 -28.25
CA PHE A 77 2.04 38.87 -28.44
C PHE A 77 0.87 39.86 -28.51
N ASN A 78 1.11 41.05 -29.07
CA ASN A 78 0.17 42.18 -29.15
C ASN A 78 -0.12 42.89 -27.81
N GLU A 79 0.70 42.66 -26.78
CA GLU A 79 0.67 43.43 -25.54
C GLU A 79 1.86 44.37 -25.43
N GLU A 80 1.62 45.59 -24.93
CA GLU A 80 2.68 46.56 -24.62
C GLU A 80 3.45 46.12 -23.37
N VAL A 81 4.76 45.94 -23.54
CA VAL A 81 5.70 45.59 -22.47
C VAL A 81 6.68 46.74 -22.27
N ARG A 82 6.74 47.25 -21.04
CA ARG A 82 7.59 48.40 -20.65
C ARG A 82 8.54 48.10 -19.49
N SER A 83 8.44 46.92 -18.90
CA SER A 83 9.31 46.47 -17.80
C SER A 83 9.53 44.96 -17.88
N LEU A 84 10.56 44.46 -17.18
CA LEU A 84 10.85 43.04 -17.08
C LEU A 84 9.70 42.27 -16.42
N GLU A 85 9.03 42.86 -15.43
CA GLU A 85 7.91 42.22 -14.73
C GLU A 85 6.70 42.04 -15.65
N LYS A 86 6.42 43.05 -16.50
CA LYS A 86 5.36 42.96 -17.51
C LYS A 86 5.73 41.96 -18.60
N LEU A 87 7.01 41.83 -18.97
CA LEU A 87 7.47 40.78 -19.88
C LEU A 87 7.18 39.40 -19.27
N GLY A 88 7.58 39.19 -18.02
CA GLY A 88 7.31 37.94 -17.28
C GLY A 88 5.83 37.59 -17.26
N LEU A 89 4.95 38.56 -16.97
CA LEU A 89 3.49 38.39 -16.98
C LEU A 89 2.95 38.00 -18.37
N VAL A 90 3.36 38.72 -19.42
CA VAL A 90 2.88 38.47 -20.80
C VAL A 90 3.31 37.09 -21.28
N LEU A 91 4.53 36.67 -20.96
CA LEU A 91 5.03 35.33 -21.25
C LEU A 91 4.24 34.27 -20.46
N PHE A 92 4.00 34.51 -19.18
CA PHE A 92 3.27 33.59 -18.31
C PHE A 92 1.83 33.32 -18.79
N GLU A 93 1.09 34.38 -19.15
CA GLU A 93 -0.29 34.25 -19.63
C GLU A 93 -0.39 33.58 -21.01
N ASN A 94 0.64 33.70 -21.85
CA ASN A 94 0.63 33.17 -23.22
C ASN A 94 1.56 31.97 -23.39
N LYS A 95 1.51 30.99 -22.47
CA LYS A 95 2.45 29.83 -22.41
C LYS A 95 2.79 29.19 -23.76
N PRO A 96 1.85 28.82 -24.66
CA PRO A 96 2.21 28.18 -25.94
C PRO A 96 3.07 29.06 -26.85
N ARG A 97 2.77 30.37 -26.91
CA ARG A 97 3.54 31.34 -27.69
C ARG A 97 4.87 31.68 -27.02
N ALA A 98 4.86 31.78 -25.69
CA ALA A 98 6.05 32.01 -24.90
C ALA A 98 7.07 30.88 -25.04
N LEU A 99 6.63 29.62 -25.08
CA LEU A 99 7.52 28.48 -25.32
C LEU A 99 8.21 28.56 -26.69
N ALA A 100 7.50 29.00 -27.75
CA ALA A 100 8.09 29.22 -29.07
C ALA A 100 9.04 30.43 -29.07
N TYR A 101 8.64 31.54 -28.44
CA TYR A 101 9.49 32.73 -28.30
C TYR A 101 10.80 32.41 -27.56
N LEU A 102 10.73 31.61 -26.52
CA LEU A 102 11.89 31.16 -25.74
C LEU A 102 12.75 30.13 -26.48
N GLN A 103 12.45 29.71 -27.71
CA GLN A 103 13.41 28.92 -28.51
C GLN A 103 14.50 29.79 -29.12
N ASP A 104 14.24 31.09 -29.30
CA ASP A 104 15.18 32.05 -29.86
C ASP A 104 15.86 32.84 -28.72
N ASN A 105 17.11 32.48 -28.43
CA ASN A 105 17.89 33.12 -27.36
C ASN A 105 18.25 34.58 -27.67
N LEU A 106 18.25 34.97 -28.95
CA LEU A 106 18.65 36.30 -29.39
C LEU A 106 17.52 37.29 -29.15
N LEU A 107 16.28 36.90 -29.49
CA LEU A 107 15.09 37.70 -29.21
C LEU A 107 14.87 37.93 -27.71
N LEU A 108 15.12 36.92 -26.86
CA LEU A 108 15.07 37.09 -25.41
C LEU A 108 16.14 38.07 -24.94
N LYS A 109 17.39 37.88 -25.38
CA LYS A 109 18.52 38.73 -24.98
C LYS A 109 18.30 40.19 -25.34
N GLU A 110 17.86 40.49 -26.57
CA GLU A 110 17.60 41.86 -27.02
C GLU A 110 16.54 42.55 -26.16
N ASN A 111 15.43 41.87 -25.89
CA ASN A 111 14.36 42.41 -25.06
C ASN A 111 14.79 42.59 -23.60
N LEU A 112 15.60 41.67 -23.06
CA LEU A 112 16.16 41.81 -21.71
C LEU A 112 17.08 43.03 -21.60
N VAL A 113 18.01 43.22 -22.55
CA VAL A 113 18.94 44.37 -22.56
C VAL A 113 18.17 45.69 -22.65
N TYR A 114 17.15 45.73 -23.50
CA TYR A 114 16.33 46.93 -23.68
C TYR A 114 15.51 47.24 -22.41
N LEU A 115 14.80 46.26 -21.87
CA LEU A 115 13.94 46.41 -20.70
C LEU A 115 14.70 46.58 -19.39
N SER A 116 15.96 46.13 -19.31
CA SER A 116 16.84 46.35 -18.16
C SER A 116 17.60 47.68 -18.18
N HIS A 117 17.28 48.57 -19.13
CA HIS A 117 18.01 49.83 -19.33
C HIS A 117 19.52 49.64 -19.57
N GLN A 118 19.88 48.64 -20.38
CA GLN A 118 21.27 48.29 -20.70
C GLN A 118 22.06 47.72 -19.50
N ASN A 119 21.39 47.17 -18.48
CA ASN A 119 22.06 46.43 -17.42
C ASN A 119 22.52 45.05 -17.94
N VAL A 120 23.77 45.03 -18.43
CA VAL A 120 24.40 43.86 -19.04
C VAL A 120 24.56 42.71 -18.05
N ASP A 121 24.91 43.00 -16.79
CA ASP A 121 25.11 41.97 -15.76
C ASP A 121 23.80 41.23 -15.45
N LEU A 122 22.70 41.97 -15.33
CA LEU A 122 21.37 41.37 -15.15
C LEU A 122 20.99 40.50 -16.36
N THR A 123 21.24 40.98 -17.58
CA THR A 123 21.00 40.21 -18.80
C THR A 123 21.85 38.94 -18.83
N ILE A 124 23.14 39.01 -18.50
CA ILE A 124 24.04 37.83 -18.47
C ILE A 124 23.49 36.80 -17.48
N ASN A 125 23.19 37.20 -16.25
CA ASN A 125 22.64 36.30 -15.23
C ASN A 125 21.34 35.62 -15.69
N MET A 126 20.46 36.35 -16.37
CA MET A 126 19.21 35.80 -16.90
C MET A 126 19.42 34.84 -18.08
N MET A 127 20.39 35.14 -18.96
CA MET A 127 20.72 34.26 -20.08
C MET A 127 21.45 32.99 -19.63
N GLU A 128 22.28 33.07 -18.58
CA GLU A 128 22.87 31.90 -17.94
C GLU A 128 21.81 31.01 -17.30
N LEU A 129 20.86 31.61 -16.58
CA LEU A 129 19.72 30.90 -16.00
C LEU A 129 18.88 30.21 -17.09
N TYR A 130 18.62 30.88 -18.21
CA TYR A 130 17.96 30.30 -19.39
C TYR A 130 18.76 29.11 -19.95
N ALA A 131 20.08 29.24 -20.12
CA ALA A 131 20.92 28.20 -20.71
C ALA A 131 21.12 26.97 -19.80
N SER A 132 20.99 27.15 -18.47
CA SER A 132 21.19 26.08 -17.49
C SER A 132 20.15 24.95 -17.57
N GLU A 133 18.97 25.20 -18.13
CA GLU A 133 17.84 24.27 -18.07
C GLU A 133 17.51 23.67 -19.44
N LYS A 134 17.59 22.34 -19.56
CA LYS A 134 17.30 21.64 -20.83
C LYS A 134 15.81 21.45 -21.07
N ASN A 135 15.02 21.25 -20.01
CA ASN A 135 13.58 21.05 -20.14
C ASN A 135 12.89 22.39 -20.47
N ALA A 136 12.17 22.45 -21.59
CA ALA A 136 11.54 23.69 -22.08
C ALA A 136 10.51 24.27 -21.10
N GLU A 137 9.75 23.43 -20.38
CA GLU A 137 8.75 23.88 -19.41
C GLU A 137 9.41 24.42 -18.13
N LYS A 138 10.41 23.70 -17.60
CA LYS A 138 11.22 24.19 -16.47
C LYS A 138 11.90 25.52 -16.82
N ARG A 139 12.47 25.63 -18.03
CA ARG A 139 13.13 26.85 -18.52
C ARG A 139 12.15 28.01 -18.60
N PHE A 140 10.97 27.77 -19.17
CA PHE A 140 9.89 28.76 -19.23
C PHE A 140 9.53 29.28 -17.84
N LEU A 141 9.29 28.39 -16.87
CA LEU A 141 8.94 28.81 -15.50
C LEU A 141 10.09 29.58 -14.83
N LYS A 142 11.34 29.12 -14.97
CA LYS A 142 12.52 29.81 -14.43
C LYS A 142 12.62 31.24 -14.94
N VAL A 143 12.44 31.45 -16.24
CA VAL A 143 12.47 32.78 -16.88
C VAL A 143 11.28 33.63 -16.42
N CYS A 144 10.07 33.09 -16.37
CA CYS A 144 8.89 33.87 -15.97
C CYS A 144 9.01 34.34 -14.51
N TYR A 145 9.35 33.45 -13.58
CA TYR A 145 9.47 33.81 -12.16
C TYR A 145 10.70 34.65 -11.84
N SER A 146 11.79 34.54 -12.62
CA SER A 146 12.94 35.44 -12.46
C SER A 146 12.65 36.85 -13.00
N LEU A 147 11.82 36.97 -14.04
CA LEU A 147 11.33 38.23 -14.56
C LEU A 147 10.29 38.89 -13.63
N ASN A 148 9.44 38.08 -13.00
CA ASN A 148 8.38 38.54 -12.12
C ASN A 148 8.13 37.53 -10.99
N SER A 149 8.66 37.82 -9.80
CA SER A 149 8.52 36.99 -8.61
C SER A 149 7.13 37.04 -7.96
N LYS A 150 6.20 37.86 -8.47
CA LYS A 150 4.81 37.97 -7.98
C LYS A 150 3.83 37.09 -8.77
N LEU A 151 4.30 36.34 -9.76
CA LEU A 151 3.43 35.48 -10.55
C LEU A 151 2.89 34.31 -9.71
N PRO A 152 1.61 33.95 -9.88
CA PRO A 152 1.02 32.83 -9.17
C PRO A 152 1.55 31.49 -9.69
N PHE A 153 1.40 30.43 -8.90
CA PHE A 153 1.52 29.07 -9.41
C PHE A 153 0.23 28.66 -10.10
N ARG A 154 0.31 28.21 -11.36
CA ARG A 154 -0.86 27.79 -12.13
C ARG A 154 -0.96 26.26 -12.19
N LEU A 155 -2.07 25.72 -11.72
CA LEU A 155 -2.45 24.31 -11.85
C LEU A 155 -3.79 24.20 -12.56
N SER A 156 -3.85 23.37 -13.60
CA SER A 156 -4.99 23.29 -14.53
C SER A 156 -5.39 24.70 -15.02
N ASP A 157 -6.36 25.36 -14.37
CA ASP A 157 -6.83 26.72 -14.67
C ASP A 157 -6.95 27.62 -13.41
N THR A 158 -6.37 27.21 -12.28
CA THR A 158 -6.41 27.97 -11.03
C THR A 158 -5.05 28.55 -10.70
N ASP A 159 -5.05 29.82 -10.29
CA ASP A 159 -3.86 30.58 -9.92
C ASP A 159 -3.75 30.67 -8.40
N PHE A 160 -2.60 30.24 -7.87
CA PHE A 160 -2.29 30.25 -6.45
C PHE A 160 -1.22 31.28 -6.16
N ALA A 161 -1.58 32.32 -5.43
CA ALA A 161 -0.64 33.37 -5.04
C ALA A 161 0.31 32.95 -3.92
N THR A 162 -0.05 31.94 -3.11
CA THR A 162 0.74 31.47 -1.97
C THR A 162 0.77 29.94 -1.88
N PRO A 163 1.85 29.34 -1.32
CA PRO A 163 1.92 27.90 -1.12
C PRO A 163 0.83 27.38 -0.17
N GLU A 164 0.43 28.17 0.84
CA GLU A 164 -0.65 27.85 1.76
C GLU A 164 -1.97 27.57 1.02
N GLY A 165 -2.39 28.50 0.15
CA GLY A 165 -3.62 28.34 -0.62
C GLY A 165 -3.57 27.18 -1.62
N LEU A 166 -2.38 26.90 -2.16
CA LEU A 166 -2.15 25.73 -3.02
C LEU A 166 -2.32 24.42 -2.24
N PHE A 167 -1.80 24.34 -1.02
CA PHE A 167 -1.93 23.17 -0.17
C PHE A 167 -3.37 22.96 0.32
N GLU A 168 -4.06 24.02 0.73
CA GLU A 168 -5.48 23.96 1.07
C GLU A 168 -6.30 23.40 -0.10
N TRP A 169 -6.02 23.85 -1.33
CA TRP A 169 -6.65 23.30 -2.53
C TRP A 169 -6.28 21.84 -2.77
N ALA A 170 -5.02 21.43 -2.57
CA ALA A 170 -4.59 20.05 -2.74
C ALA A 170 -5.37 19.08 -1.82
N PHE A 171 -5.79 19.54 -0.64
CA PHE A 171 -6.59 18.75 0.30
C PHE A 171 -8.11 18.81 0.06
N THR A 172 -8.58 19.45 -1.01
CA THR A 172 -10.00 19.36 -1.41
C THR A 172 -10.36 18.01 -2.05
N GLY A 173 -9.36 17.26 -2.52
CA GLY A 173 -9.55 15.91 -3.04
C GLY A 173 -8.26 15.26 -3.52
N TYR A 174 -8.25 13.92 -3.57
CA TYR A 174 -7.07 13.14 -3.94
C TYR A 174 -6.51 13.47 -5.34
N GLY A 175 -7.37 13.79 -6.30
CA GLY A 175 -6.94 14.21 -7.64
C GLY A 175 -6.08 15.48 -7.62
N CYS A 176 -6.49 16.48 -6.85
CA CYS A 176 -5.76 17.73 -6.66
C CYS A 176 -4.42 17.49 -5.95
N TYR A 177 -4.42 16.65 -4.91
CA TYR A 177 -3.21 16.23 -4.20
C TYR A 177 -2.21 15.53 -5.13
N ALA A 178 -2.67 14.59 -5.96
CA ALA A 178 -1.85 13.89 -6.92
C ALA A 178 -1.30 14.83 -8.02
N GLU A 179 -2.08 15.79 -8.49
CA GLU A 179 -1.64 16.80 -9.45
C GLU A 179 -0.52 17.68 -8.86
N LEU A 180 -0.68 18.14 -7.62
CA LEU A 180 0.35 18.90 -6.92
C LEU A 180 1.63 18.09 -6.77
N PHE A 181 1.53 16.83 -6.33
CA PHE A 181 2.69 15.93 -6.23
C PHE A 181 3.38 15.77 -7.59
N ASN A 182 2.64 15.59 -8.69
CA ASN A 182 3.23 15.48 -10.02
C ASN A 182 4.02 16.75 -10.41
N LYS A 183 3.51 17.94 -10.05
CA LYS A 183 4.27 19.18 -10.27
C LYS A 183 5.50 19.31 -9.37
N PHE A 184 5.42 18.82 -8.14
CA PHE A 184 6.58 18.73 -7.24
C PHE A 184 7.64 17.77 -7.80
N ALA A 185 7.26 16.54 -8.18
CA ALA A 185 8.15 15.53 -8.74
C ALA A 185 8.75 15.96 -10.08
N SER A 186 8.03 16.77 -10.86
CA SER A 186 8.56 17.39 -12.06
C SER A 186 9.43 18.63 -11.79
N GLY A 187 9.70 19.01 -10.53
CA GLY A 187 10.53 20.14 -10.14
C GLY A 187 9.97 21.53 -10.46
N HIS A 188 8.74 21.62 -10.98
CA HIS A 188 8.09 22.91 -11.29
C HIS A 188 7.81 23.73 -10.03
N PHE A 189 7.41 23.03 -8.97
CA PHE A 189 7.12 23.65 -7.69
C PHE A 189 8.38 24.23 -7.02
N HIS A 190 9.52 23.51 -7.09
CA HIS A 190 10.80 24.02 -6.58
C HIS A 190 11.22 25.31 -7.28
N ILE A 191 10.97 25.44 -8.58
CA ILE A 191 11.29 26.67 -9.33
C ILE A 191 10.47 27.84 -8.76
N TRP A 192 9.17 27.64 -8.55
CA TRP A 192 8.29 28.68 -8.01
C TRP A 192 8.71 29.13 -6.60
N ILE A 193 8.93 28.18 -5.68
CA ILE A 193 9.35 28.50 -4.31
C ILE A 193 10.71 29.20 -4.28
N ASN A 194 11.70 28.72 -5.05
CA ASN A 194 13.04 29.33 -5.08
C ASN A 194 13.03 30.77 -5.59
N SER A 195 12.14 31.11 -6.52
CA SER A 195 12.09 32.44 -7.15
C SER A 195 11.13 33.41 -6.45
N CYS A 196 10.01 32.92 -5.91
CA CYS A 196 8.95 33.76 -5.36
C CYS A 196 8.93 33.81 -3.83
N PHE A 197 9.47 32.77 -3.16
CA PHE A 197 9.49 32.63 -1.70
C PHE A 197 10.87 32.22 -1.19
N PRO A 198 11.91 33.05 -1.38
CA PRO A 198 13.29 32.71 -1.04
C PRO A 198 13.48 32.37 0.44
N GLU A 199 12.65 32.93 1.34
CA GLU A 199 12.64 32.65 2.77
C GLU A 199 12.19 31.22 3.11
N LYS A 200 11.45 30.56 2.21
CA LYS A 200 10.97 29.17 2.36
C LYS A 200 11.87 28.15 1.67
N LYS A 201 12.94 28.60 1.02
CA LYS A 201 13.86 27.76 0.24
C LYS A 201 14.50 26.65 1.08
N ASP A 202 14.87 26.95 2.33
CA ASP A 202 15.55 25.99 3.21
C ASP A 202 14.64 24.82 3.63
N MET A 203 13.32 24.97 3.46
CA MET A 203 12.36 23.90 3.71
C MET A 203 12.31 22.89 2.55
N LEU A 204 12.71 23.29 1.34
CA LEU A 204 12.69 22.42 0.16
C LEU A 204 13.69 21.27 0.32
N SER A 205 13.19 20.06 0.18
CA SER A 205 13.98 18.86 -0.03
C SER A 205 14.72 18.92 -1.37
N LYS A 206 15.93 18.39 -1.41
CA LYS A 206 16.76 18.34 -2.63
C LYS A 206 16.27 17.30 -3.64
N GLY A 207 15.52 16.31 -3.19
CA GLY A 207 14.97 15.28 -4.05
C GLY A 207 13.59 15.63 -4.61
N GLU A 208 13.16 14.82 -5.58
CA GLU A 208 11.87 14.95 -6.29
C GLU A 208 10.95 13.74 -5.98
N SER A 209 11.25 12.94 -4.95
CA SER A 209 10.47 11.75 -4.60
C SER A 209 9.18 12.08 -3.82
N PHE A 210 8.28 11.10 -3.67
CA PHE A 210 7.10 11.27 -2.81
C PHE A 210 7.47 11.48 -1.33
N ALA A 211 8.52 10.81 -0.85
CA ALA A 211 9.05 11.05 0.49
C ALA A 211 9.51 12.52 0.64
N ASP A 212 10.25 13.04 -0.34
CA ASP A 212 10.71 14.43 -0.36
C ASP A 212 9.54 15.43 -0.36
N PHE A 213 8.46 15.11 -1.09
CA PHE A 213 7.24 15.91 -1.10
C PHE A 213 6.57 15.96 0.27
N LEU A 214 6.39 14.80 0.92
CA LEU A 214 5.82 14.76 2.27
C LEU A 214 6.70 15.49 3.29
N HIS A 215 8.03 15.32 3.18
CA HIS A 215 8.99 16.05 4.00
C HIS A 215 8.79 17.56 3.89
N PHE A 216 8.66 18.08 2.67
CA PHE A 216 8.38 19.50 2.45
C PHE A 216 7.03 19.90 3.05
N LEU A 217 5.97 19.16 2.73
CA LEU A 217 4.60 19.45 3.13
C LEU A 217 4.43 19.57 4.65
N TYR A 218 4.94 18.60 5.41
CA TYR A 218 4.78 18.60 6.87
C TYR A 218 5.87 19.39 7.62
N ASN A 219 6.95 19.80 6.94
CA ASN A 219 7.84 20.84 7.48
C ASN A 219 7.21 22.23 7.34
N PHE A 220 6.40 22.43 6.29
CA PHE A 220 5.69 23.67 6.04
C PHE A 220 4.54 23.86 7.03
N GLU A 221 3.66 22.87 7.15
CA GLU A 221 2.53 22.89 8.09
C GLU A 221 2.26 21.47 8.62
N PRO A 222 2.68 21.17 9.87
CA PRO A 222 2.51 19.85 10.45
C PRO A 222 1.05 19.43 10.66
N SER A 223 0.11 20.38 10.74
CA SER A 223 -1.31 20.07 10.99
C SER A 223 -2.06 19.53 9.77
N TYR A 224 -1.46 19.55 8.58
CA TYR A 224 -2.10 19.03 7.39
C TYR A 224 -2.44 17.53 7.49
N PRO A 225 -3.56 17.11 6.89
CA PRO A 225 -3.98 15.71 6.90
C PRO A 225 -3.09 14.86 5.97
N ILE A 226 -3.17 13.54 6.12
CA ILE A 226 -2.47 12.58 5.27
C ILE A 226 -3.45 11.85 4.35
N TYR A 227 -3.03 11.60 3.11
CA TYR A 227 -3.69 10.63 2.23
C TYR A 227 -3.03 9.26 2.37
N ILE A 228 -3.83 8.23 2.66
CA ILE A 228 -3.42 6.82 2.61
C ILE A 228 -4.28 6.14 1.55
N GLY A 229 -3.65 5.73 0.44
CA GLY A 229 -4.39 5.45 -0.79
C GLY A 229 -5.13 6.72 -1.24
N SER A 230 -6.44 6.62 -1.45
CA SER A 230 -7.30 7.75 -1.85
C SER A 230 -8.08 8.39 -0.70
N VAL A 231 -7.86 7.95 0.55
CA VAL A 231 -8.63 8.40 1.72
C VAL A 231 -7.81 9.37 2.56
N GLN A 232 -8.43 10.48 2.94
CA GLN A 232 -7.82 11.53 3.76
C GLN A 232 -8.06 11.28 5.25
N PHE A 233 -7.03 11.50 6.06
CA PHE A 233 -7.09 11.36 7.51
C PHE A 233 -6.45 12.56 8.20
N SER A 234 -7.19 13.15 9.14
CA SER A 234 -6.71 14.24 9.99
C SER A 234 -6.30 13.78 11.38
N ASP A 235 -6.40 12.49 11.70
CA ASP A 235 -6.14 11.95 13.03
C ASP A 235 -5.84 10.44 12.95
N PRO A 236 -4.79 9.93 13.65
CA PRO A 236 -4.46 8.51 13.69
C PRO A 236 -5.62 7.60 14.08
N GLN A 237 -6.51 8.01 14.98
CA GLN A 237 -7.60 7.14 15.42
C GLN A 237 -8.56 6.78 14.27
N HIS A 238 -8.83 7.74 13.38
CA HIS A 238 -9.66 7.50 12.20
C HIS A 238 -9.03 6.53 11.19
N ILE A 239 -7.69 6.45 11.13
CA ILE A 239 -6.98 5.45 10.32
C ILE A 239 -7.28 4.06 10.87
N ALA A 240 -7.19 3.88 12.19
CA ALA A 240 -7.50 2.62 12.85
C ALA A 240 -8.95 2.19 12.63
N LEU A 241 -9.91 3.10 12.81
CA LEU A 241 -11.33 2.83 12.58
C LEU A 241 -11.61 2.40 11.13
N LYS A 242 -11.01 3.09 10.15
CA LYS A 242 -11.15 2.71 8.74
C LYS A 242 -10.56 1.34 8.45
N ALA A 243 -9.40 1.01 9.02
CA ALA A 243 -8.79 -0.31 8.86
C ALA A 243 -9.60 -1.43 9.53
N ILE A 244 -10.27 -1.16 10.65
CA ILE A 244 -11.18 -2.12 11.28
C ILE A 244 -12.36 -2.45 10.37
N ASP A 245 -12.93 -1.47 9.67
CA ASP A 245 -14.16 -1.66 8.89
C ASP A 245 -13.94 -2.10 7.44
N ASP A 246 -12.73 -1.91 6.89
CA ASP A 246 -12.47 -2.08 5.46
C ASP A 246 -11.18 -2.85 5.18
N TYR A 247 -11.32 -4.11 4.76
CA TYR A 247 -10.18 -4.96 4.41
C TYR A 247 -9.39 -4.45 3.21
N THR A 248 -10.03 -3.74 2.28
CA THR A 248 -9.34 -3.22 1.09
C THR A 248 -8.34 -2.12 1.44
N PHE A 249 -8.52 -1.46 2.58
CA PHE A 249 -7.63 -0.42 3.10
C PHE A 249 -6.34 -0.98 3.73
N TRP A 250 -6.28 -2.28 4.03
CA TRP A 250 -5.14 -2.87 4.74
C TRP A 250 -3.85 -2.79 3.94
N LYS A 251 -3.92 -3.03 2.62
CA LYS A 251 -2.76 -2.92 1.75
C LYS A 251 -2.24 -1.47 1.66
N PRO A 252 -3.07 -0.46 1.31
CA PRO A 252 -2.65 0.95 1.34
C PRO A 252 -2.03 1.38 2.67
N LEU A 253 -2.60 0.95 3.80
CA LEU A 253 -2.07 1.27 5.12
C LEU A 253 -0.68 0.64 5.36
N LEU A 254 -0.51 -0.62 4.97
CA LEU A 254 0.77 -1.30 5.11
C LEU A 254 1.83 -0.71 4.18
N ASP A 255 1.47 -0.32 2.96
CA ASP A 255 2.35 0.34 2.01
C ASP A 255 2.81 1.70 2.58
N ALA A 256 1.89 2.52 3.09
CA ALA A 256 2.21 3.80 3.73
C ALA A 256 3.08 3.66 4.99
N ALA A 257 2.95 2.56 5.73
CA ALA A 257 3.80 2.24 6.87
C ALA A 257 5.18 1.69 6.44
N SER A 258 5.24 0.94 5.34
CA SER A 258 6.50 0.34 4.85
C SER A 258 7.40 1.37 4.20
N ASP A 259 6.82 2.37 3.54
CA ASP A 259 7.55 3.49 2.94
C ASP A 259 7.85 4.63 3.93
N ASP A 260 7.61 4.42 5.23
CA ASP A 260 7.78 5.38 6.34
C ASP A 260 6.95 6.67 6.25
N TYR A 261 6.06 6.82 5.26
CA TYR A 261 5.21 8.00 5.09
C TYR A 261 4.27 8.25 6.28
N LEU A 262 3.62 7.18 6.76
CA LEU A 262 2.75 7.25 7.92
C LEU A 262 3.53 7.67 9.17
N PHE A 263 4.70 7.07 9.38
CA PHE A 263 5.51 7.36 10.57
C PHE A 263 6.08 8.77 10.52
N PHE A 264 6.49 9.26 9.36
CA PHE A 264 6.93 10.64 9.20
C PHE A 264 5.83 11.64 9.59
N TRP A 265 4.60 11.42 9.10
CA TRP A 265 3.44 12.25 9.47
C TRP A 265 3.13 12.19 10.97
N LEU A 266 3.17 11.01 11.58
CA LEU A 266 2.95 10.84 13.02
C LEU A 266 4.00 11.59 13.86
N VAL A 267 5.29 11.46 13.52
CA VAL A 267 6.38 12.19 14.19
C VAL A 267 6.16 13.70 14.06
N LYS A 268 5.85 14.20 12.87
CA LYS A 268 5.63 15.65 12.68
C LYS A 268 4.47 16.20 13.48
N ARG A 269 3.51 15.36 13.87
CA ARG A 269 2.38 15.74 14.71
C ARG A 269 2.57 15.46 16.20
N GLY A 270 3.77 15.03 16.63
CA GLY A 270 4.09 14.79 18.03
C GLY A 270 3.63 13.42 18.56
N TYR A 271 3.46 12.43 17.68
CA TYR A 271 3.10 11.06 18.03
C TYR A 271 4.28 10.09 17.94
N GLU A 272 5.49 10.54 18.31
CA GLU A 272 6.70 9.71 18.28
C GLU A 272 6.57 8.45 19.12
N ASN A 273 5.85 8.53 20.25
CA ASN A 273 5.56 7.39 21.12
C ASN A 273 4.82 6.26 20.39
N LEU A 274 3.89 6.58 19.48
CA LEU A 274 3.16 5.60 18.68
C LEU A 274 4.10 4.90 17.69
N VAL A 275 4.99 5.67 17.06
CA VAL A 275 5.97 5.15 16.11
C VAL A 275 6.93 4.17 16.77
N GLU A 276 7.44 4.52 17.96
CA GLU A 276 8.34 3.63 18.71
C GLU A 276 7.62 2.36 19.19
N ALA A 277 6.40 2.47 19.71
CA ALA A 277 5.58 1.31 20.07
C ALA A 277 5.37 0.35 18.89
N PHE A 278 5.15 0.90 17.68
CA PHE A 278 4.98 0.06 16.49
C PHE A 278 6.29 -0.60 16.06
N LYS A 279 7.42 0.10 16.12
CA LYS A 279 8.74 -0.48 15.81
C LYS A 279 9.07 -1.67 16.71
N GLU A 280 8.80 -1.54 18.01
CA GLU A 280 8.99 -2.63 18.98
C GLU A 280 8.10 -3.84 18.62
N ARG A 281 6.80 -3.60 18.39
CA ARG A 281 5.85 -4.65 18.03
C ARG A 281 6.18 -5.31 16.70
N LYS A 282 6.57 -4.53 15.68
CA LYS A 282 7.01 -5.00 14.36
C LYS A 282 8.20 -5.95 14.48
N ARG A 283 9.23 -5.59 15.28
CA ARG A 283 10.41 -6.44 15.49
C ARG A 283 10.02 -7.81 16.03
N PHE A 284 9.20 -7.83 17.08
CA PHE A 284 8.69 -9.08 17.67
C PHE A 284 7.90 -9.93 16.65
N LEU A 285 7.04 -9.32 15.85
CA LEU A 285 6.22 -10.04 14.87
C LEU A 285 7.07 -10.64 13.74
N VAL A 286 8.03 -9.88 13.21
CA VAL A 286 8.94 -10.34 12.13
C VAL A 286 9.80 -11.51 12.58
N GLU A 287 10.27 -11.51 13.83
CA GLU A 287 11.06 -12.63 14.38
C GLU A 287 10.25 -13.92 14.55
N ASN A 288 8.93 -13.81 14.78
CA ASN A 288 8.06 -14.92 15.17
C ASN A 288 7.10 -15.42 14.08
N GLU A 289 6.98 -14.74 12.94
CA GLU A 289 6.10 -15.14 11.85
C GLU A 289 6.85 -15.21 10.52
N LYS A 290 6.94 -16.42 9.97
CA LYS A 290 7.61 -16.69 8.69
C LYS A 290 6.67 -16.56 7.50
N ASN A 291 5.35 -16.66 7.71
CA ASN A 291 4.37 -16.52 6.66
C ASN A 291 4.10 -15.03 6.39
N GLN A 292 4.58 -14.53 5.25
CA GLN A 292 4.46 -13.13 4.86
C GLN A 292 3.01 -12.62 4.82
N SER A 293 2.05 -13.47 4.40
CA SER A 293 0.64 -13.09 4.33
C SER A 293 0.06 -12.88 5.73
N VAL A 294 0.36 -13.78 6.66
CA VAL A 294 -0.07 -13.66 8.07
C VAL A 294 0.64 -12.50 8.74
N LEU A 295 1.95 -12.34 8.51
CA LEU A 295 2.73 -11.22 9.04
C LEU A 295 2.14 -9.87 8.62
N SER A 296 1.80 -9.71 7.33
CA SER A 296 1.20 -8.47 6.82
C SER A 296 -0.09 -8.12 7.58
N LYS A 297 -0.94 -9.12 7.83
CA LYS A 297 -2.18 -8.94 8.59
C LYS A 297 -1.93 -8.63 10.07
N LEU A 298 -0.97 -9.28 10.70
CA LEU A 298 -0.56 -8.99 12.08
C LEU A 298 0.02 -7.58 12.23
N LEU A 299 0.77 -7.10 11.23
CA LEU A 299 1.31 -5.73 11.23
C LEU A 299 0.21 -4.69 11.12
N VAL A 300 -0.80 -4.91 10.28
CA VAL A 300 -1.96 -4.01 10.19
C VAL A 300 -2.75 -4.03 11.50
N GLN A 301 -2.99 -5.19 12.09
CA GLN A 301 -3.64 -5.29 13.40
C GLN A 301 -2.86 -4.53 14.49
N ALA A 302 -1.53 -4.65 14.50
CA ALA A 302 -0.68 -3.91 15.43
C ALA A 302 -0.76 -2.38 15.20
N LEU A 303 -0.85 -1.92 13.94
CA LEU A 303 -1.09 -0.51 13.65
C LEU A 303 -2.43 -0.04 14.20
N VAL A 304 -3.51 -0.81 14.00
CA VAL A 304 -4.85 -0.48 14.50
C VAL A 304 -4.84 -0.26 16.02
N GLU A 305 -4.22 -1.16 16.77
CA GLU A 305 -4.15 -1.10 18.23
C GLU A 305 -3.32 0.09 18.74
N ILE A 306 -2.25 0.42 18.03
CA ILE A 306 -1.35 1.51 18.44
C ILE A 306 -1.94 2.87 18.06
N LEU A 307 -2.54 2.98 16.89
CA LEU A 307 -3.15 4.22 16.41
C LEU A 307 -4.45 4.56 17.17
N ASN A 308 -5.15 3.57 17.71
CA ASN A 308 -6.32 3.77 18.56
C ASN A 308 -6.33 2.81 19.75
N GLN A 309 -5.91 3.32 20.91
CA GLN A 309 -5.85 2.59 22.19
C GLN A 309 -7.22 2.23 22.75
N GLU A 310 -8.31 2.86 22.28
CA GLU A 310 -9.68 2.51 22.67
C GLU A 310 -10.21 1.30 21.90
N THR A 311 -9.50 0.85 20.86
CA THR A 311 -9.87 -0.36 20.12
C THR A 311 -9.71 -1.58 21.03
N GLU A 312 -10.81 -2.30 21.25
CA GLU A 312 -10.75 -3.56 21.96
C GLU A 312 -9.87 -4.57 21.20
N ALA A 313 -8.92 -5.17 21.92
CA ALA A 313 -8.11 -6.25 21.37
C ALA A 313 -9.02 -7.41 20.90
N PRO A 314 -8.66 -8.11 19.81
CA PRO A 314 -9.46 -9.24 19.32
C PRO A 314 -9.59 -10.34 20.38
N ILE A 315 -10.81 -10.87 20.57
CA ILE A 315 -11.16 -11.90 21.55
C ILE A 315 -11.68 -13.14 20.82
N VAL A 316 -11.16 -14.30 21.17
CA VAL A 316 -11.65 -15.59 20.65
C VAL A 316 -12.87 -16.04 21.43
N ASN A 317 -13.82 -16.65 20.72
CA ASN A 317 -14.89 -17.42 21.29
C ASN A 317 -14.90 -18.84 20.71
N ALA A 318 -15.19 -19.84 21.54
CA ALA A 318 -15.38 -21.21 21.11
C ALA A 318 -16.87 -21.57 21.26
N SER A 319 -17.39 -22.37 20.33
CA SER A 319 -18.78 -22.86 20.34
C SER A 319 -19.11 -23.75 21.55
N LEU A 320 -18.08 -24.34 22.19
CA LEU A 320 -18.23 -25.30 23.27
C LEU A 320 -17.35 -24.90 24.46
N ASP A 321 -17.96 -24.76 25.63
CA ASP A 321 -17.24 -24.51 26.90
C ASP A 321 -16.63 -25.78 27.48
N LYS A 322 -17.14 -26.97 27.11
CA LYS A 322 -16.63 -28.27 27.53
C LYS A 322 -16.96 -29.37 26.52
N ILE A 323 -16.15 -30.42 26.49
CA ILE A 323 -16.37 -31.58 25.61
C ILE A 323 -16.45 -32.85 26.47
N GLU A 324 -17.60 -33.51 26.48
CA GLU A 324 -17.82 -34.75 27.24
C GLU A 324 -18.23 -35.88 26.29
N LEU A 325 -17.33 -36.85 26.07
CA LEU A 325 -17.54 -38.00 25.21
C LEU A 325 -17.36 -39.28 26.02
N LEU A 326 -18.41 -39.68 26.74
CA LEU A 326 -18.33 -40.74 27.76
C LEU A 326 -18.60 -42.17 27.24
N ASN A 327 -19.10 -42.29 26.01
CA ASN A 327 -19.57 -43.57 25.45
C ASN A 327 -18.99 -43.82 24.04
N ILE A 328 -17.69 -43.57 23.84
CA ILE A 328 -17.06 -43.74 22.52
C ILE A 328 -16.88 -45.23 22.23
N GLN A 329 -17.33 -45.70 21.06
CA GLN A 329 -17.31 -47.11 20.66
C GLN A 329 -16.94 -47.29 19.18
N GLY A 330 -16.15 -48.32 18.89
CA GLY A 330 -15.93 -48.81 17.53
C GLY A 330 -15.05 -47.92 16.66
N GLU A 331 -15.65 -46.92 16.04
CA GLU A 331 -15.07 -46.08 14.98
C GLU A 331 -14.41 -44.81 15.53
N ILE A 332 -13.56 -44.19 14.71
CA ILE A 332 -12.92 -42.91 15.03
C ILE A 332 -14.02 -41.85 15.11
N LEU A 333 -14.15 -41.24 16.29
CA LEU A 333 -15.06 -40.13 16.49
C LEU A 333 -14.39 -38.82 16.04
N GLN A 334 -15.11 -38.00 15.28
CA GLN A 334 -14.71 -36.63 14.95
C GLN A 334 -15.70 -35.66 15.59
N GLN A 335 -15.23 -34.86 16.55
CA GLN A 335 -16.01 -33.80 17.17
C GLN A 335 -15.54 -32.45 16.65
N GLY A 336 -16.42 -31.73 15.96
CA GLY A 336 -16.15 -30.36 15.52
C GLY A 336 -16.21 -29.37 16.68
N ILE A 337 -15.25 -28.47 16.73
CA ILE A 337 -15.17 -27.30 17.60
C ILE A 337 -15.07 -26.10 16.68
N GLU A 338 -16.15 -25.32 16.62
CA GLU A 338 -16.15 -24.07 15.89
C GLU A 338 -15.54 -22.96 16.75
N ILE A 339 -14.57 -22.24 16.18
CA ILE A 339 -13.85 -21.15 16.82
C ILE A 339 -14.02 -19.90 15.96
N GLN A 340 -14.42 -18.81 16.59
CA GLN A 340 -14.75 -17.54 15.95
C GLN A 340 -14.16 -16.36 16.72
N LEU A 341 -14.14 -15.19 16.11
CA LEU A 341 -13.89 -13.94 16.84
C LEU A 341 -15.18 -13.41 17.46
N ARG A 342 -15.10 -12.94 18.70
CA ARG A 342 -16.21 -12.29 19.40
C ARG A 342 -16.39 -10.84 18.95
N ASN A 343 -15.29 -10.16 18.67
CA ASN A 343 -15.25 -8.77 18.25
C ASN A 343 -14.40 -8.61 16.97
N LYS A 344 -14.17 -7.36 16.55
CA LYS A 344 -13.47 -7.07 15.31
C LYS A 344 -11.95 -7.24 15.45
N GLY A 345 -11.32 -7.58 14.33
CA GLY A 345 -9.87 -7.62 14.13
C GLY A 345 -9.37 -8.86 13.40
N PHE A 346 -8.08 -9.09 13.51
CA PHE A 346 -7.35 -10.26 13.02
C PHE A 346 -6.47 -10.82 14.12
N MET A 347 -6.36 -12.14 14.20
CA MET A 347 -5.38 -12.76 15.09
C MET A 347 -4.94 -14.13 14.59
N ARG A 348 -3.81 -14.56 15.12
CA ARG A 348 -3.31 -15.92 15.01
C ARG A 348 -3.62 -16.68 16.30
N ALA A 349 -4.02 -17.93 16.15
CA ALA A 349 -4.24 -18.83 17.26
C ALA A 349 -3.44 -20.12 17.09
N ARG A 350 -2.90 -20.62 18.18
CA ARG A 350 -2.25 -21.93 18.29
C ARG A 350 -2.99 -22.76 19.31
N MET A 351 -3.16 -24.04 19.05
CA MET A 351 -3.89 -24.93 19.94
C MET A 351 -3.08 -26.18 20.22
N ASN A 352 -3.12 -26.63 21.47
CA ASN A 352 -2.48 -27.85 21.91
C ASN A 352 -3.33 -28.52 22.98
N LEU A 353 -3.25 -29.85 23.02
CA LEU A 353 -3.73 -30.63 24.16
C LEU A 353 -2.70 -30.57 25.28
N ASN A 354 -3.15 -30.44 26.52
CA ASN A 354 -2.28 -30.40 27.70
C ASN A 354 -1.50 -31.70 27.93
N LYS A 355 -1.97 -32.82 27.38
CA LYS A 355 -1.35 -34.14 27.46
C LYS A 355 -1.46 -34.80 26.10
N ASP A 356 -0.35 -35.39 25.66
CA ASP A 356 -0.35 -36.26 24.49
C ASP A 356 -0.83 -37.66 24.90
N ILE A 357 -1.91 -38.12 24.29
CA ILE A 357 -2.48 -39.44 24.53
C ILE A 357 -2.69 -40.12 23.18
N SER A 358 -2.05 -41.29 23.01
CA SER A 358 -2.21 -42.09 21.80
C SER A 358 -3.68 -42.38 21.51
N GLY A 359 -4.12 -41.97 20.32
CA GLY A 359 -5.51 -42.06 19.88
C GLY A 359 -6.33 -40.78 20.01
N ILE A 360 -5.77 -39.68 20.53
CA ILE A 360 -6.46 -38.39 20.58
C ILE A 360 -5.61 -37.36 19.84
N SER A 361 -6.18 -36.72 18.83
CA SER A 361 -5.46 -35.74 18.01
C SER A 361 -6.38 -34.62 17.54
N LEU A 362 -5.78 -33.51 17.11
CA LEU A 362 -6.48 -32.38 16.51
C LEU A 362 -6.24 -32.40 14.99
N SER A 363 -7.20 -31.88 14.21
CA SER A 363 -7.04 -31.75 12.76
C SER A 363 -5.89 -30.83 12.34
N HIS A 364 -5.66 -29.77 13.11
CA HIS A 364 -4.59 -28.79 12.91
C HIS A 364 -4.33 -28.05 14.21
N ASN A 365 -3.09 -27.55 14.39
CA ASN A 365 -2.64 -26.96 15.66
C ASN A 365 -2.45 -25.43 15.59
N ALA A 366 -2.64 -24.83 14.41
CA ALA A 366 -2.53 -23.40 14.21
C ALA A 366 -3.52 -22.95 13.14
N PHE A 367 -4.11 -21.78 13.32
CA PHE A 367 -5.10 -21.19 12.42
C PHE A 367 -5.14 -19.67 12.61
N THR A 368 -5.79 -18.96 11.69
CA THR A 368 -5.96 -17.51 11.74
C THR A 368 -7.44 -17.16 11.71
N LEU A 369 -7.85 -16.20 12.52
CA LEU A 369 -9.21 -15.69 12.54
C LEU A 369 -9.22 -14.24 12.03
N SER A 370 -10.23 -13.92 11.24
CA SER A 370 -10.39 -12.60 10.63
C SER A 370 -11.87 -12.28 10.53
N HIS A 371 -12.29 -11.18 11.14
CA HIS A 371 -13.70 -10.77 11.11
C HIS A 371 -14.13 -10.28 9.72
N LEU A 372 -13.25 -9.57 9.00
CA LEU A 372 -13.54 -9.00 7.68
C LEU A 372 -13.66 -10.07 6.59
N GLU A 373 -12.96 -11.19 6.77
CA GLU A 373 -13.04 -12.32 5.84
C GLU A 373 -14.12 -13.32 6.26
N GLY A 374 -14.87 -13.06 7.35
CA GLY A 374 -15.90 -13.96 7.87
C GLY A 374 -15.37 -15.34 8.24
N MET A 375 -14.07 -15.46 8.56
CA MET A 375 -13.43 -16.76 8.74
C MET A 375 -13.70 -17.32 10.14
N SER A 376 -14.68 -18.21 10.24
CA SER A 376 -14.80 -19.19 11.32
C SER A 376 -13.90 -20.39 11.04
N ASN A 377 -13.11 -20.84 12.02
CA ASN A 377 -12.34 -22.07 11.88
C ASN A 377 -13.05 -23.24 12.53
N HIS A 378 -13.09 -24.36 11.80
CA HIS A 378 -13.64 -25.62 12.27
C HIS A 378 -12.50 -26.58 12.57
N VAL A 379 -12.28 -26.84 13.86
CA VAL A 379 -11.25 -27.75 14.33
C VAL A 379 -11.90 -29.06 14.71
N GLN A 380 -11.35 -30.18 14.25
CA GLN A 380 -11.86 -31.49 14.61
C GLN A 380 -10.98 -32.13 15.68
N LEU A 381 -11.59 -32.48 16.82
CA LEU A 381 -11.03 -33.40 17.79
C LEU A 381 -11.30 -34.82 17.32
N MET A 382 -10.23 -35.53 16.96
CA MET A 382 -10.27 -36.92 16.50
C MET A 382 -9.95 -37.85 17.66
N VAL A 383 -10.83 -38.82 17.92
CA VAL A 383 -10.66 -39.81 18.98
C VAL A 383 -10.78 -41.21 18.40
N ASP A 384 -9.67 -41.94 18.40
CA ASP A 384 -9.56 -43.34 18.02
C ASP A 384 -9.73 -44.23 19.26
N PRO A 385 -10.92 -44.85 19.46
CA PRO A 385 -11.17 -45.67 20.62
C PRO A 385 -10.34 -46.97 20.63
N ALA A 386 -9.75 -47.40 19.51
CA ALA A 386 -8.96 -48.64 19.46
C ALA A 386 -7.62 -48.50 20.20
N LYS A 387 -7.07 -47.27 20.25
CA LYS A 387 -5.80 -46.97 20.94
C LYS A 387 -5.97 -46.60 22.41
N LEU A 388 -7.21 -46.38 22.86
CA LEU A 388 -7.52 -46.01 24.24
C LEU A 388 -7.80 -47.23 25.14
N ILE A 389 -7.39 -47.13 26.41
CA ILE A 389 -7.69 -48.13 27.43
C ILE A 389 -9.19 -48.11 27.72
N LYS A 390 -9.85 -49.25 27.55
CA LYS A 390 -11.30 -49.38 27.74
C LYS A 390 -11.70 -49.12 29.19
N ASN A 391 -12.86 -48.48 29.37
CA ASN A 391 -13.45 -48.08 30.65
C ASN A 391 -12.60 -47.14 31.53
N LYS A 392 -11.47 -46.63 31.02
CA LYS A 392 -10.69 -45.58 31.67
C LYS A 392 -11.25 -44.20 31.31
N ILE A 393 -11.34 -43.31 32.29
CA ILE A 393 -11.68 -41.90 32.09
C ILE A 393 -10.39 -41.12 31.83
N TYR A 394 -10.39 -40.31 30.79
CA TYR A 394 -9.31 -39.40 30.44
C TYR A 394 -9.80 -37.96 30.61
N ASP A 395 -9.18 -37.22 31.52
CA ASP A 395 -9.40 -35.78 31.70
C ASP A 395 -8.22 -35.01 31.08
N LEU A 396 -8.57 -34.17 30.11
CA LEU A 396 -7.68 -33.43 29.22
C LEU A 396 -8.15 -31.97 29.13
N SER A 397 -7.32 -31.09 28.60
CA SER A 397 -7.73 -29.74 28.24
C SER A 397 -7.12 -29.32 26.92
N LEU A 398 -7.95 -28.72 26.06
CA LEU A 398 -7.51 -28.04 24.85
C LEU A 398 -7.24 -26.58 25.21
N THR A 399 -5.99 -26.15 25.09
CA THR A 399 -5.61 -24.75 25.31
C THR A 399 -5.40 -24.08 23.96
N ILE A 400 -6.16 -23.01 23.72
CA ILE A 400 -6.03 -22.14 22.55
C ILE A 400 -5.26 -20.89 23.01
N TRP A 401 -4.04 -20.71 22.50
CA TRP A 401 -3.18 -19.55 22.71
C TRP A 401 -3.34 -18.56 21.59
N THR A 402 -3.48 -17.29 21.94
CA THR A 402 -3.55 -16.15 21.01
C THR A 402 -2.51 -15.12 21.42
N ASP A 403 -2.32 -14.08 20.59
CA ASP A 403 -1.41 -12.99 20.93
C ASP A 403 -1.91 -12.13 22.13
N TYR A 404 -3.16 -12.29 22.58
CA TYR A 404 -3.80 -11.49 23.65
C TYR A 404 -4.19 -12.30 24.89
N GLY A 405 -4.11 -13.63 24.84
CA GLY A 405 -4.55 -14.49 25.95
C GLY A 405 -4.72 -15.94 25.56
N SER A 406 -5.29 -16.73 26.48
CA SER A 406 -5.57 -18.15 26.24
C SER A 406 -6.95 -18.56 26.72
N ILE A 407 -7.55 -19.52 26.03
CA ILE A 407 -8.83 -20.15 26.37
C ILE A 407 -8.57 -21.63 26.62
N VAL A 408 -9.18 -22.18 27.67
CA VAL A 408 -9.04 -23.58 28.05
C VAL A 408 -10.39 -24.27 27.97
N ILE A 409 -10.50 -25.26 27.09
CA ILE A 409 -11.69 -26.09 26.94
C ILE A 409 -11.41 -27.45 27.61
N PRO A 410 -12.05 -27.79 28.75
CA PRO A 410 -11.92 -29.09 29.38
C PRO A 410 -12.55 -30.19 28.51
N ILE A 411 -11.84 -31.31 28.41
CA ILE A 411 -12.24 -32.48 27.62
C ILE A 411 -12.25 -33.71 28.54
N ARG A 412 -13.38 -34.42 28.59
CA ARG A 412 -13.54 -35.68 29.32
C ARG A 412 -13.95 -36.80 28.38
N LEU A 413 -13.13 -37.84 28.28
CA LEU A 413 -13.32 -38.95 27.34
C LEU A 413 -13.37 -40.28 28.07
N LYS A 414 -14.25 -41.18 27.62
CA LYS A 414 -14.28 -42.59 28.05
C LYS A 414 -14.62 -43.48 26.85
N ALA A 415 -13.67 -44.36 26.53
CA ALA A 415 -13.89 -45.41 25.54
C ALA A 415 -14.55 -46.61 26.22
N VAL A 416 -15.69 -47.06 25.71
CA VAL A 416 -16.46 -48.18 26.28
C VAL A 416 -16.27 -49.42 25.41
N PHE A 417 -16.24 -50.59 26.04
CA PHE A 417 -16.22 -51.85 25.31
C PHE A 417 -17.54 -52.05 24.55
N PRO A 418 -17.52 -52.32 23.23
CA PRO A 418 -18.74 -52.42 22.43
C PRO A 418 -19.42 -53.79 22.62
N LEU A 419 -19.87 -54.09 23.83
CA LEU A 419 -20.43 -55.39 24.22
C LEU A 419 -21.56 -55.83 23.28
N LYS A 420 -22.45 -54.90 22.91
CA LYS A 420 -23.57 -55.17 21.99
C LYS A 420 -23.09 -55.58 20.60
N ALA A 421 -22.04 -54.92 20.08
CA ALA A 421 -21.49 -55.26 18.78
C ALA A 421 -20.78 -56.62 18.83
N VAL A 422 -19.95 -56.85 19.85
CA VAL A 422 -19.27 -58.14 20.06
C VAL A 422 -20.28 -59.27 20.20
N LEU A 423 -21.36 -59.08 20.95
CA LEU A 423 -22.40 -60.09 21.14
C LEU A 423 -23.17 -60.36 19.83
N ARG A 424 -23.48 -59.32 19.04
CA ARG A 424 -24.08 -59.48 17.70
C ARG A 424 -23.16 -60.24 16.75
N TYR A 425 -21.86 -59.90 16.71
CA TYR A 425 -20.89 -60.63 15.89
C TYR A 425 -20.73 -62.07 16.37
N GLY A 426 -20.59 -62.29 17.68
CA GLY A 426 -20.54 -63.62 18.27
C GLY A 426 -21.76 -64.47 17.93
N LEU A 427 -22.97 -63.88 17.98
CA LEU A 427 -24.20 -64.56 17.57
C LEU A 427 -24.21 -64.85 16.06
N LYS A 428 -23.81 -63.90 15.22
CA LYS A 428 -23.72 -64.06 13.75
C LYS A 428 -22.79 -65.21 13.38
N TYR A 429 -21.57 -65.22 13.94
CA TYR A 429 -20.61 -66.30 13.73
C TYR A 429 -21.08 -67.61 14.35
N GLY A 430 -21.72 -67.58 15.52
CA GLY A 430 -22.30 -68.74 16.17
C GLY A 430 -23.39 -69.41 15.32
N ILE A 431 -24.30 -68.62 14.74
CA ILE A 431 -25.32 -69.11 13.80
C ILE A 431 -24.66 -69.69 12.55
N PHE A 432 -23.63 -69.03 12.01
CA PHE A 432 -22.92 -69.51 10.83
C PHE A 432 -22.24 -70.86 11.10
N ILE A 433 -21.57 -71.01 12.24
CA ILE A 433 -20.96 -72.27 12.68
C ILE A 433 -22.03 -73.34 12.89
N ALA A 434 -23.16 -73.01 13.53
CA ALA A 434 -24.25 -73.95 13.76
C ALA A 434 -24.87 -74.44 12.44
N LEU A 435 -25.10 -73.54 11.48
CA LEU A 435 -25.57 -73.88 10.13
C LEU A 435 -24.54 -74.74 9.39
N PHE A 436 -23.26 -74.37 9.45
CA PHE A 436 -22.18 -75.12 8.82
C PHE A 436 -22.09 -76.56 9.35
N LEU A 437 -22.10 -76.74 10.67
CA LEU A 437 -22.08 -78.07 11.30
C LEU A 437 -23.37 -78.85 11.02
N SER A 438 -24.52 -78.17 10.97
CA SER A 438 -25.80 -78.80 10.61
C SER A 438 -25.80 -79.28 9.16
N LEU A 439 -25.23 -78.51 8.22
CA LEU A 439 -25.04 -78.88 6.83
C LEU A 439 -24.09 -80.08 6.68
N ILE A 440 -22.97 -80.10 7.41
CA ILE A 440 -22.07 -81.26 7.47
C ILE A 440 -22.86 -82.50 7.92
N ARG A 441 -23.61 -82.37 9.01
CA ARG A 441 -24.37 -83.46 9.60
C ARG A 441 -25.48 -83.97 8.69
N LEU A 442 -26.25 -83.08 8.07
CA LEU A 442 -27.29 -83.43 7.08
C LEU A 442 -26.70 -84.13 5.87
N SER A 443 -25.56 -83.65 5.36
CA SER A 443 -24.87 -84.27 4.23
C SER A 443 -24.39 -85.69 4.55
N ILE A 444 -23.87 -85.91 5.77
CA ILE A 444 -23.51 -87.25 6.25
C ILE A 444 -24.75 -88.15 6.38
N ALA A 445 -25.83 -87.66 7.00
CA ALA A 445 -27.07 -88.41 7.17
C ALA A 445 -27.70 -88.80 5.83
N ALA A 446 -27.71 -87.89 4.85
CA ALA A 446 -28.19 -88.15 3.49
C ALA A 446 -27.34 -89.20 2.77
N ALA A 447 -26.01 -89.13 2.88
CA ALA A 447 -25.11 -90.13 2.29
C ALA A 447 -25.26 -91.52 2.91
N MET A 448 -25.78 -91.61 4.14
CA MET A 448 -25.94 -92.87 4.89
C MET A 448 -27.36 -93.44 4.88
N GLY A 449 -28.33 -92.77 4.26
CA GLY A 449 -29.72 -93.24 4.17
C GLY A 449 -30.47 -93.32 5.50
N ASN A 450 -29.96 -92.70 6.56
CA ASN A 450 -30.51 -92.76 7.91
C ASN A 450 -30.80 -91.34 8.42
N MET A 451 -32.08 -90.94 8.42
CA MET A 451 -32.52 -89.60 8.85
C MET A 451 -32.76 -89.46 10.36
N ALA A 452 -32.56 -90.51 11.15
CA ALA A 452 -32.83 -90.47 12.59
C ALA A 452 -31.81 -89.55 13.31
N TRP A 453 -32.32 -88.68 14.18
CA TRP A 453 -31.48 -87.95 15.13
C TRP A 453 -30.73 -88.96 16.02
N LEU A 454 -29.41 -88.78 16.18
CA LEU A 454 -28.60 -89.52 17.15
C LEU A 454 -29.34 -89.60 18.49
N ASN A 455 -29.64 -90.83 18.94
CA ASN A 455 -30.31 -91.05 20.21
C ASN A 455 -29.39 -90.49 21.33
N PRO A 456 -29.84 -89.49 22.12
CA PRO A 456 -28.96 -88.75 23.03
C PRO A 456 -28.24 -89.65 24.06
N GLU A 457 -28.85 -90.76 24.44
CA GLU A 457 -28.26 -91.75 25.35
C GLU A 457 -27.00 -92.42 24.77
N VAL A 458 -26.95 -92.61 23.45
CA VAL A 458 -25.80 -93.24 22.76
C VAL A 458 -24.66 -92.24 22.56
N ALA A 459 -24.96 -90.94 22.44
CA ALA A 459 -23.97 -89.89 22.22
C ALA A 459 -23.03 -89.67 23.42
N TRP A 460 -23.51 -89.91 24.65
CA TRP A 460 -22.71 -89.64 25.85
C TRP A 460 -21.92 -90.86 26.36
N GLN A 461 -22.44 -92.07 26.16
CA GLN A 461 -21.81 -93.29 26.69
C GLN A 461 -20.80 -93.94 25.72
N HIS A 462 -20.80 -93.55 24.45
CA HIS A 462 -20.03 -94.21 23.40
C HIS A 462 -19.31 -93.27 22.42
N ILE A 463 -18.83 -92.10 22.88
CA ILE A 463 -18.11 -91.13 22.02
C ILE A 463 -16.96 -91.81 21.23
N TYR A 464 -16.19 -92.70 21.87
CA TYR A 464 -15.09 -93.43 21.22
C TYR A 464 -15.54 -94.55 20.26
N ARG A 465 -16.76 -95.09 20.40
CA ARG A 465 -17.36 -96.07 19.47
C ARG A 465 -18.23 -95.41 18.39
N GLN A 466 -18.49 -94.11 18.51
CA GLN A 466 -19.25 -93.31 17.56
C GLN A 466 -18.40 -92.71 16.44
N VAL A 467 -17.10 -92.98 16.39
CA VAL A 467 -16.37 -92.89 15.13
C VAL A 467 -16.73 -94.15 14.34
N PRO A 468 -17.68 -94.10 13.39
CA PRO A 468 -18.08 -95.30 12.67
C PRO A 468 -16.91 -95.71 11.77
N ALA A 469 -16.96 -96.90 11.17
CA ALA A 469 -16.06 -97.33 10.08
C ALA A 469 -16.03 -96.39 8.84
N ASN A 470 -16.66 -95.22 8.93
CA ASN A 470 -16.97 -94.26 7.88
C ASN A 470 -16.21 -92.93 8.03
N HIS A 471 -15.10 -92.92 8.77
CA HIS A 471 -14.13 -91.83 8.86
C HIS A 471 -13.77 -91.17 7.50
N PRO A 472 -13.63 -91.88 6.36
CA PRO A 472 -13.35 -91.24 5.07
C PRO A 472 -14.52 -90.41 4.52
N ALA A 473 -15.78 -90.82 4.72
CA ALA A 473 -16.93 -90.04 4.26
C ALA A 473 -17.08 -88.74 5.07
N PHE A 474 -16.82 -88.80 6.38
CA PHE A 474 -16.75 -87.60 7.23
C PHE A 474 -15.64 -86.65 6.77
N ILE A 475 -14.43 -87.17 6.55
CA ILE A 475 -13.31 -86.37 6.03
C ILE A 475 -13.65 -85.77 4.66
N ILE A 476 -14.21 -86.52 3.73
CA ILE A 476 -14.52 -86.04 2.37
C ILE A 476 -15.60 -84.95 2.43
N VAL A 477 -16.69 -85.16 3.17
CA VAL A 477 -17.75 -84.15 3.34
C VAL A 477 -17.21 -82.91 4.04
N PHE A 478 -16.36 -83.08 5.06
CA PHE A 478 -15.69 -81.98 5.75
C PHE A 478 -14.74 -81.22 4.82
N ILE A 479 -13.92 -81.90 4.02
CA ILE A 479 -13.03 -81.30 3.03
C ILE A 479 -13.84 -80.57 1.95
N ILE A 480 -14.92 -81.15 1.42
CA ILE A 480 -15.80 -80.51 0.43
C ILE A 480 -16.44 -79.25 1.03
N LEU A 481 -16.97 -79.33 2.24
CA LEU A 481 -17.58 -78.19 2.93
C LEU A 481 -16.56 -77.14 3.38
N LEU A 482 -15.28 -77.46 3.55
CA LEU A 482 -14.22 -76.47 3.78
C LEU A 482 -13.70 -75.84 2.48
N THR A 483 -13.58 -76.65 1.42
CA THR A 483 -13.06 -76.21 0.12
C THR A 483 -14.06 -75.34 -0.64
N ILE A 484 -15.37 -75.61 -0.54
CA ILE A 484 -16.40 -74.78 -1.19
C ILE A 484 -16.34 -73.31 -0.70
N PRO A 485 -16.33 -73.00 0.62
CA PRO A 485 -16.14 -71.64 1.11
C PRO A 485 -14.79 -71.03 0.73
N ILE A 486 -13.70 -71.79 0.74
CA ILE A 486 -12.36 -71.28 0.38
C ILE A 486 -12.29 -70.93 -1.12
N LEU A 487 -12.89 -71.76 -1.98
CA LEU A 487 -12.99 -71.51 -3.43
C LEU A 487 -13.99 -70.37 -3.73
N ALA A 488 -15.10 -70.31 -2.97
CA ALA A 488 -16.08 -69.24 -3.07
C ALA A 488 -15.55 -67.90 -2.52
N TRP A 489 -14.65 -67.90 -1.54
CA TRP A 489 -14.04 -66.70 -0.95
C TRP A 489 -13.37 -65.82 -2.00
N LYS A 490 -12.76 -66.44 -3.02
CA LYS A 490 -12.12 -65.72 -4.13
C LYS A 490 -13.15 -64.94 -4.96
N LYS A 491 -14.33 -65.53 -5.23
CA LYS A 491 -15.45 -64.86 -5.91
C LYS A 491 -16.18 -63.85 -5.02
N VAL A 492 -16.32 -64.11 -3.73
CA VAL A 492 -16.93 -63.16 -2.78
C VAL A 492 -16.07 -61.89 -2.68
N LYS A 493 -14.74 -62.02 -2.65
CA LYS A 493 -13.82 -60.87 -2.67
C LYS A 493 -13.86 -60.07 -3.96
N GLU A 494 -14.12 -60.70 -5.11
CA GLU A 494 -14.32 -60.02 -6.40
C GLU A 494 -15.66 -59.25 -6.45
N ILE A 495 -16.69 -59.72 -5.73
CA ILE A 495 -18.01 -59.09 -5.66
C ILE A 495 -18.04 -57.95 -4.63
N GLU A 496 -17.30 -58.03 -3.53
CA GLU A 496 -17.19 -56.97 -2.52
C GLU A 496 -16.30 -55.77 -2.94
N GLN A 497 -15.67 -55.82 -4.13
CA GLN A 497 -14.92 -54.70 -4.72
C GLN A 497 -15.72 -53.86 -5.73
N ILE A 498 -17.04 -54.06 -5.80
CA ILE A 498 -18.02 -53.16 -6.47
C ILE A 498 -18.80 -52.45 -5.36
#